data_AF-A0A7W7RUI7-F1
#
_entry.id   AF-A0A7W7RUI7-F1
#
_cell.length_a   1.000
_cell.length_b   1.000
_cell.length_c   1.000
_cell.angle_alpha   90.00
_cell.angle_beta   90.00
_cell.angle_gamma   90.00
#
_symmetry.space_group_name_H-M   'P 1'
#
loop_
_entity.id
_entity.type
_entity.pdbx_description
1 polymer ?
#
loop_
_entity_poly.entity_id
_entity_poly.type
_entity_poly.pdbx_seq_one_letter_code
_entity_poly.pdbx_strand_id
1 'polypeptide(L)'
;MSIVELQGVTKVYGGQVEALRSVGLTVEYGELLAIVGPSGSGKSTMLQLIGTLDRPTSGTVRIAGYDLAELSDRELSALRARHLGFVFQQFHLAIGVSALDNVADGLLYTGTALRERRERAEAALERVGLGRTGVRVWVDNRWFTVIGILGPMPLAPEIERSALVGFPAAETYLGFDGHPTTIYERSAEEAVEAVRAVLGSLTTAGYALSRDWPPVVPPWAIGGAVGATLLIGTIAGLYPAMRAARLSPTIALATT
;
A
#
# COMPACT_ATOMS: atom_id res chain seq x y z
N MET A 1 15.16 -26.75 -26.54
CA MET A 1 14.35 -25.66 -27.15
C MET A 1 14.70 -24.42 -26.36
N SER A 2 15.17 -23.40 -27.05
CA SER A 2 15.56 -22.12 -26.49
C SER A 2 14.37 -21.44 -25.82
N ILE A 3 14.60 -20.92 -24.61
CA ILE A 3 13.61 -20.14 -23.85
C ILE A 3 13.87 -18.64 -24.00
N VAL A 4 15.12 -18.23 -24.22
CA VAL A 4 15.52 -16.84 -24.52
C VAL A 4 16.48 -16.83 -25.70
N GLU A 5 16.25 -15.96 -26.67
CA GLU A 5 17.17 -15.68 -27.77
C GLU A 5 17.33 -14.18 -27.97
N LEU A 6 18.58 -13.72 -27.95
CA LEU A 6 19.01 -12.38 -28.34
C LEU A 6 19.89 -12.52 -29.59
N GLN A 7 19.52 -11.85 -30.67
CA GLN A 7 20.28 -11.87 -31.93
C GLN A 7 20.68 -10.45 -32.32
N GLY A 8 21.96 -10.12 -32.14
CA GLY A 8 22.52 -8.81 -32.51
C GLY A 8 21.85 -7.65 -31.79
N VAL A 9 21.46 -7.83 -30.52
CA VAL A 9 20.63 -6.87 -29.79
C VAL A 9 21.46 -5.66 -29.34
N THR A 10 21.01 -4.48 -29.77
CA THR A 10 21.55 -3.19 -29.33
C THR A 10 20.48 -2.39 -28.61
N LYS A 11 20.88 -1.68 -27.55
CA LYS A 11 20.01 -0.73 -26.84
C LYS A 11 20.73 0.58 -26.60
N VAL A 12 20.14 1.66 -27.12
CA VAL A 12 20.62 3.03 -26.97
C VAL A 12 19.58 3.84 -26.20
N TYR A 13 20.00 4.49 -25.12
CA TYR A 13 19.19 5.45 -24.38
C TYR A 13 19.57 6.89 -24.77
N GLY A 14 18.56 7.73 -25.01
CA GLY A 14 18.75 9.15 -25.34
C GLY A 14 19.60 9.42 -26.58
N GLY A 15 19.80 8.42 -27.44
CA GLY A 15 20.67 8.51 -28.63
C GLY A 15 22.17 8.60 -28.34
N GLN A 16 22.59 8.54 -27.08
CA GLN A 16 23.98 8.79 -26.68
C GLN A 16 24.59 7.64 -25.89
N VAL A 17 23.78 6.93 -25.10
CA VAL A 17 24.27 5.87 -24.22
C VAL A 17 23.90 4.51 -24.79
N GLU A 18 24.88 3.88 -25.44
CA GLU A 18 24.75 2.50 -25.92
C GLU A 18 24.98 1.51 -24.77
N ALA A 19 23.88 1.13 -24.12
CA ALA A 19 23.86 0.24 -22.96
C ALA A 19 24.11 -1.22 -23.33
N LEU A 20 23.67 -1.65 -24.52
CA LEU A 20 23.97 -2.98 -25.09
C LEU A 20 24.50 -2.81 -26.51
N ARG A 21 25.56 -3.55 -26.84
CA ARG A 21 26.29 -3.48 -28.11
C ARG A 21 26.24 -4.82 -28.84
N SER A 22 25.30 -5.00 -29.77
CA SER A 22 25.14 -6.19 -30.61
C SER A 22 25.27 -7.51 -29.85
N VAL A 23 24.48 -7.67 -28.79
CA VAL A 23 24.52 -8.83 -27.92
C VAL A 23 23.87 -10.03 -28.60
N GLY A 24 24.59 -11.15 -28.64
CA GLY A 24 24.07 -12.48 -28.95
C GLY A 24 24.02 -13.33 -27.68
N LEU A 25 22.86 -13.94 -27.39
CA LEU A 25 22.67 -14.85 -26.26
C LEU A 25 21.59 -15.87 -26.60
N THR A 26 21.79 -17.13 -26.23
CA THR A 26 20.77 -18.16 -26.29
C THR A 26 20.76 -18.88 -24.95
N VAL A 27 19.58 -19.05 -24.37
CA VAL A 27 19.38 -19.80 -23.12
C VAL A 27 18.39 -20.90 -23.40
N GLU A 28 18.74 -22.13 -23.05
CA GLU A 28 17.88 -23.29 -23.22
C GLU A 28 16.90 -23.46 -22.05
N TYR A 29 15.78 -24.13 -22.30
CA TYR A 29 14.83 -24.45 -21.24
C TYR A 29 15.50 -25.29 -20.13
N GLY A 30 15.38 -24.83 -18.88
CA GLY A 30 15.98 -25.48 -17.71
C GLY A 30 17.43 -25.08 -17.43
N GLU A 31 18.02 -24.22 -18.25
CA GLU A 31 19.36 -23.70 -18.04
C GLU A 31 19.39 -22.62 -16.94
N LEU A 32 20.42 -22.64 -16.11
CA LEU A 32 20.68 -21.61 -15.10
C LEU A 32 21.76 -20.66 -15.59
N LEU A 33 21.38 -19.41 -15.85
CA LEU A 33 22.29 -18.36 -16.30
C LEU A 33 22.55 -17.34 -15.19
N ALA A 34 23.81 -16.94 -15.03
CA ALA A 34 24.21 -15.80 -14.21
C ALA A 34 24.86 -14.72 -15.07
N ILE A 35 24.38 -13.48 -14.96
CA ILE A 35 24.96 -12.31 -15.65
C ILE A 35 25.75 -11.49 -14.63
N VAL A 36 27.06 -11.45 -14.80
CA VAL A 36 27.99 -10.75 -13.89
C VAL A 36 28.75 -9.64 -14.63
N GLY A 37 29.15 -8.59 -13.91
CA GLY A 37 29.90 -7.48 -14.49
C GLY A 37 29.84 -6.20 -13.65
N PRO A 38 30.74 -5.23 -13.89
CA PRO A 38 30.82 -3.98 -13.13
C PRO A 38 29.54 -3.12 -13.27
N SER A 39 29.33 -2.18 -12.34
CA SER A 39 28.21 -1.24 -12.44
C SER A 39 28.23 -0.50 -13.79
N GLY A 40 27.07 -0.28 -14.40
CA GLY A 40 26.96 0.36 -15.71
C GLY A 40 27.24 -0.53 -16.93
N SER A 41 27.61 -1.81 -16.76
CA SER A 41 27.91 -2.71 -17.89
C SER A 41 26.70 -3.19 -18.71
N GLY A 42 25.50 -2.64 -18.50
CA GLY A 42 24.29 -3.01 -19.26
C GLY A 42 23.50 -4.21 -18.73
N LYS A 43 23.88 -4.81 -17.58
CA LYS A 43 23.18 -6.00 -17.02
C LYS A 43 21.70 -5.76 -16.78
N SER A 44 21.36 -4.66 -16.09
CA SER A 44 19.97 -4.31 -15.81
C SER A 44 19.18 -4.07 -17.10
N THR A 45 19.80 -3.44 -18.10
CA THR A 45 19.20 -3.27 -19.43
C THR A 45 18.94 -4.61 -20.11
N MET A 46 19.90 -5.54 -20.07
CA MET A 46 19.72 -6.89 -20.61
C MET A 46 18.56 -7.63 -19.91
N LEU A 47 18.50 -7.56 -18.57
CA LEU A 47 17.41 -8.16 -17.79
C LEU A 47 16.06 -7.50 -18.06
N GLN A 48 16.01 -6.19 -18.30
CA GLN A 48 14.79 -5.48 -18.69
C GLN A 48 14.29 -5.94 -20.08
N LEU A 49 15.18 -6.13 -21.05
CA LEU A 49 14.82 -6.64 -22.37
C LEU A 49 14.33 -8.10 -22.31
N ILE A 50 15.06 -8.98 -21.61
CA ILE A 50 14.64 -10.37 -21.39
C ILE A 50 13.30 -10.41 -20.64
N GLY A 51 13.12 -9.50 -19.69
CA GLY A 51 11.88 -9.31 -18.95
C GLY A 51 10.73 -8.71 -19.76
N THR A 52 10.95 -8.33 -21.02
CA THR A 52 9.97 -7.62 -21.88
C THR A 52 9.47 -6.29 -21.29
N LEU A 53 10.25 -5.70 -20.37
CA LEU A 53 9.94 -4.40 -19.75
C LEU A 53 10.44 -3.23 -20.60
N ASP A 54 11.27 -3.52 -21.59
CA ASP A 54 11.78 -2.56 -22.56
C ASP A 54 11.92 -3.25 -23.93
N ARG A 55 12.06 -2.47 -25.00
CA ARG A 55 12.28 -2.97 -26.37
C ARG A 55 13.70 -2.66 -26.86
N PRO A 56 14.31 -3.53 -27.68
CA PRO A 56 15.62 -3.25 -28.27
C PRO A 56 15.55 -2.03 -29.19
N THR A 57 16.68 -1.35 -29.38
CA THR A 57 16.81 -0.31 -30.42
C THR A 57 17.01 -0.97 -31.80
N SER A 58 17.76 -2.08 -31.84
CA SER A 58 17.91 -2.94 -33.01
C SER A 58 18.25 -4.37 -32.60
N GLY A 59 18.15 -5.31 -33.55
CA GLY A 59 18.26 -6.74 -33.31
C GLY A 59 16.94 -7.37 -32.87
N THR A 60 16.96 -8.69 -32.66
CA THR A 60 15.76 -9.48 -32.37
C THR A 60 15.83 -10.09 -30.98
N VAL A 61 14.71 -10.06 -30.26
CA VAL A 61 14.52 -10.70 -28.96
C VAL A 61 13.37 -11.69 -29.08
N ARG A 62 13.61 -12.96 -28.75
CA ARG A 62 12.57 -13.98 -28.67
C ARG A 62 12.52 -14.59 -27.28
N ILE A 63 11.31 -14.76 -26.75
CA ILE A 63 11.06 -15.36 -25.44
C ILE A 63 10.03 -16.47 -25.63
N ALA A 64 10.35 -17.69 -25.19
CA ALA A 64 9.52 -18.88 -25.41
C ALA A 64 9.08 -19.07 -26.88
N GLY A 65 9.96 -18.73 -27.83
CA GLY A 65 9.73 -18.83 -29.28
C GLY A 65 9.01 -17.62 -29.91
N TYR A 66 8.40 -16.74 -29.11
CA TYR A 66 7.69 -15.55 -29.59
C TYR A 66 8.66 -14.40 -29.86
N ASP A 67 8.60 -13.81 -31.06
CA ASP A 67 9.32 -12.57 -31.36
C ASP A 67 8.61 -11.37 -30.73
N LEU A 68 9.31 -10.65 -29.84
CA LEU A 68 8.72 -9.53 -29.11
C LEU A 68 8.31 -8.36 -30.00
N ALA A 69 8.90 -8.22 -31.20
CA ALA A 69 8.55 -7.15 -32.13
C ALA A 69 7.14 -7.31 -32.72
N GLU A 70 6.67 -8.56 -32.84
CA GLU A 70 5.37 -8.90 -33.43
C GLU A 70 4.23 -8.82 -32.40
N LEU A 71 4.56 -8.77 -31.11
CA LEU A 71 3.58 -8.78 -30.03
C LEU A 71 3.07 -7.37 -29.70
N SER A 72 1.76 -7.27 -29.55
CA SER A 72 1.09 -6.14 -28.91
C SER A 72 1.41 -6.07 -27.42
N ASP A 73 1.19 -4.91 -26.79
CA ASP A 73 1.42 -4.74 -25.35
C ASP A 73 0.57 -5.69 -24.49
N ARG A 74 -0.61 -6.08 -24.99
CA ARG A 74 -1.49 -7.07 -24.33
C ARG A 74 -0.88 -8.46 -24.38
N GLU A 75 -0.32 -8.85 -25.53
CA GLU A 75 0.35 -10.14 -25.71
C GLU A 75 1.65 -10.20 -24.92
N LEU A 76 2.43 -9.12 -24.88
CA LEU A 76 3.61 -9.00 -24.02
C LEU A 76 3.24 -9.15 -22.54
N SER A 77 2.12 -8.55 -22.11
CA SER A 77 1.63 -8.69 -20.73
C SER A 77 1.23 -10.13 -20.42
N ALA A 78 0.55 -10.81 -21.34
CA ALA A 78 0.20 -12.22 -21.20
C ALA A 78 1.43 -13.14 -21.20
N LEU A 79 2.45 -12.82 -22.01
CA LEU A 79 3.72 -13.53 -22.04
C LEU A 79 4.43 -13.42 -20.69
N ARG A 80 4.52 -12.20 -20.12
CA ARG A 80 5.08 -11.97 -18.78
C ARG A 80 4.35 -12.80 -17.73
N ALA A 81 3.03 -12.73 -17.70
CA ALA A 81 2.22 -13.41 -16.70
C ALA A 81 2.36 -14.95 -16.71
N ARG A 82 2.75 -15.55 -17.85
CA ARG A 82 2.85 -17.01 -18.01
C ARG A 82 4.27 -17.55 -17.99
N HIS A 83 5.24 -16.80 -18.50
CA HIS A 83 6.60 -17.30 -18.74
C HIS A 83 7.67 -16.62 -17.90
N LEU A 84 7.39 -15.46 -17.30
CA LEU A 84 8.40 -14.65 -16.62
C LEU A 84 8.02 -14.40 -15.17
N GLY A 85 8.97 -14.65 -14.26
CA GLY A 85 8.91 -14.26 -12.86
C GLY A 85 10.05 -13.30 -12.54
N PHE A 86 9.77 -12.26 -11.76
CA PHE A 86 10.77 -11.27 -11.35
C PHE A 86 10.99 -11.33 -9.84
N VAL A 87 12.26 -11.33 -9.44
CA VAL A 87 12.67 -11.09 -8.06
C VAL A 87 13.66 -9.93 -8.09
N PHE A 88 13.32 -8.85 -7.41
CA PHE A 88 14.12 -7.63 -7.36
C PHE A 88 14.96 -7.60 -6.09
N GLN A 89 16.05 -6.82 -6.12
CA GLN A 89 16.89 -6.61 -4.93
C GLN A 89 16.13 -5.90 -3.80
N GLN A 90 15.23 -4.97 -4.14
CA GLN A 90 14.29 -4.36 -3.20
C GLN A 90 12.92 -5.04 -3.35
N PHE A 91 12.28 -5.39 -2.24
CA PHE A 91 10.98 -6.05 -2.25
C PHE A 91 9.89 -5.08 -2.69
N HIS A 92 9.25 -5.34 -3.82
CA HIS A 92 8.16 -4.53 -4.37
C HIS A 92 6.80 -5.06 -3.87
N LEU A 93 6.65 -5.22 -2.55
CA LEU A 93 5.41 -5.68 -1.93
C LEU A 93 4.44 -4.50 -1.74
N ALA A 94 3.16 -4.73 -1.98
CA ALA A 94 2.11 -3.78 -1.66
C ALA A 94 1.96 -3.65 -0.14
N ILE A 95 2.18 -2.42 0.36
CA ILE A 95 2.05 -2.10 1.78
C ILE A 95 0.59 -2.24 2.20
N GLY A 96 0.35 -2.84 3.37
CA GLY A 96 -1.00 -3.04 3.90
C GLY A 96 -1.74 -4.23 3.28
N VAL A 97 -1.10 -5.01 2.39
CA VAL A 97 -1.65 -6.23 1.80
C VAL A 97 -0.96 -7.45 2.43
N SER A 98 -1.69 -8.54 2.66
CA SER A 98 -1.09 -9.76 3.23
C SER A 98 -0.04 -10.36 2.29
N ALA A 99 0.89 -11.17 2.81
CA ALA A 99 1.85 -11.87 1.97
C ALA A 99 1.16 -12.84 1.00
N LEU A 100 0.07 -13.49 1.45
CA LEU A 100 -0.76 -14.36 0.61
C LEU A 100 -1.33 -13.61 -0.59
N ASP A 101 -1.91 -12.44 -0.36
CA ASP A 101 -2.53 -11.64 -1.41
C ASP A 101 -1.48 -11.02 -2.33
N ASN A 102 -0.33 -10.56 -1.80
CA ASN A 102 0.80 -10.11 -2.62
C ASN A 102 1.28 -11.20 -3.60
N VAL A 103 1.37 -12.46 -3.14
CA VAL A 103 1.77 -13.59 -4.00
C VAL A 103 0.65 -13.97 -4.98
N ALA A 104 -0.61 -13.97 -4.53
CA ALA A 104 -1.77 -14.28 -5.37
C ALA A 104 -2.00 -13.23 -6.47
N ASP A 105 -1.59 -11.98 -6.22
CA ASP A 105 -1.70 -10.88 -7.17
C ASP A 105 -0.74 -11.02 -8.36
N GLY A 106 0.38 -11.72 -8.18
CA GLY A 106 1.26 -12.10 -9.29
C GLY A 106 0.56 -12.93 -10.37
N LEU A 107 -0.56 -13.58 -10.02
CA LEU A 107 -1.38 -14.38 -10.94
C LEU A 107 -2.60 -13.61 -11.50
N LEU A 108 -2.79 -12.33 -11.21
CA LEU A 108 -3.96 -11.55 -11.66
C LEU A 108 -4.16 -11.63 -13.19
N TYR A 109 -3.08 -11.55 -13.94
CA TYR A 109 -3.11 -11.48 -15.41
C TYR A 109 -3.11 -12.85 -16.09
N THR A 110 -3.17 -13.95 -15.35
CA THR A 110 -3.28 -15.30 -15.93
C THR A 110 -4.71 -15.72 -16.24
N GLY A 111 -5.71 -14.93 -15.80
CA GLY A 111 -7.13 -15.25 -15.94
C GLY A 111 -7.64 -16.28 -14.92
N THR A 112 -6.84 -16.60 -13.91
CA THR A 112 -7.15 -17.60 -12.88
C THR A 112 -8.08 -17.00 -11.82
N ALA A 113 -9.09 -17.77 -11.39
CA ALA A 113 -10.05 -17.33 -10.37
C ALA A 113 -9.34 -17.02 -9.03
N LEU A 114 -9.83 -16.04 -8.27
CA LEU A 114 -9.20 -15.59 -7.02
C LEU A 114 -8.91 -16.73 -6.04
N ARG A 115 -9.86 -17.66 -5.89
CA ARG A 115 -9.71 -18.83 -5.01
C ARG A 115 -8.51 -19.67 -5.40
N GLU A 116 -8.41 -20.05 -6.66
CA GLU A 116 -7.30 -20.86 -7.18
C GLU A 116 -5.97 -20.10 -7.12
N ARG A 117 -5.97 -18.77 -7.33
CA ARG A 117 -4.77 -17.94 -7.15
C ARG A 117 -4.26 -17.98 -5.70
N ARG A 118 -5.16 -17.88 -4.72
CA ARG A 118 -4.81 -18.01 -3.30
C ARG A 118 -4.30 -19.40 -2.94
N GLU A 119 -4.94 -20.46 -3.42
CA GLU A 119 -4.48 -21.84 -3.20
C GLU A 119 -3.06 -22.06 -3.74
N ARG A 120 -2.77 -21.55 -4.95
CA ARG A 120 -1.41 -21.61 -5.54
C ARG A 120 -0.39 -20.74 -4.77
N ALA A 121 -0.82 -19.57 -4.29
CA ALA A 121 0.02 -18.67 -3.52
C ALA A 121 0.39 -19.26 -2.15
N GLU A 122 -0.56 -19.89 -1.47
CA GLU A 122 -0.33 -20.61 -0.23
C GLU A 122 0.69 -21.75 -0.42
N ALA A 123 0.53 -22.58 -1.43
CA ALA A 123 1.48 -23.64 -1.76
C ALA A 123 2.87 -23.11 -2.15
N ALA A 124 2.96 -21.90 -2.72
CA ALA A 124 4.25 -21.25 -2.99
C ALA A 124 4.91 -20.74 -1.69
N LEU A 125 4.13 -20.12 -0.80
CA LEU A 125 4.57 -19.65 0.50
C LEU A 125 5.05 -20.79 1.39
N GLU A 126 4.37 -21.94 1.37
CA GLU A 126 4.83 -23.15 2.07
C GLU A 126 6.21 -23.61 1.59
N ARG A 127 6.43 -23.64 0.27
CA ARG A 127 7.71 -24.08 -0.32
C ARG A 127 8.89 -23.18 0.06
N VAL A 128 8.65 -21.89 0.31
CA VAL A 128 9.68 -20.95 0.77
C VAL A 128 9.73 -20.83 2.31
N GLY A 129 8.99 -21.67 3.03
CA GLY A 129 8.99 -21.70 4.49
C GLY A 129 8.16 -20.59 5.15
N LEU A 130 7.29 -19.90 4.42
CA LEU A 130 6.44 -18.83 4.94
C LEU A 130 5.03 -19.28 5.33
N GLY A 131 4.67 -20.55 5.12
CA GLY A 131 3.35 -21.10 5.48
C GLY A 131 3.16 -21.38 6.98
N ARG A 132 4.20 -21.24 7.81
CA ARG A 132 4.14 -21.50 9.26
C ARG A 132 4.90 -20.43 10.04
N THR A 133 4.47 -20.21 11.28
CA THR A 133 5.18 -19.34 12.23
C THR A 133 6.45 -20.04 12.74
N GLY A 134 7.42 -19.27 13.23
CA GLY A 134 8.68 -19.77 13.80
C GLY A 134 9.81 -20.03 12.79
N VAL A 135 9.60 -19.81 11.49
CA VAL A 135 10.64 -19.96 10.45
C VAL A 135 11.57 -18.75 10.46
N ARG A 136 12.88 -18.97 10.26
CA ARG A 136 13.85 -17.87 10.14
C ARG A 136 14.13 -17.54 8.68
N VAL A 137 13.97 -16.27 8.32
CA VAL A 137 14.31 -15.73 7.00
C VAL A 137 15.49 -14.77 7.12
N TRP A 138 16.36 -14.76 6.11
CA TRP A 138 17.51 -13.87 6.05
C TRP A 138 17.14 -12.63 5.24
N VAL A 139 17.13 -11.46 5.88
CA VAL A 139 16.78 -10.18 5.26
C VAL A 139 17.80 -9.14 5.72
N ASP A 140 18.34 -8.35 4.80
CA ASP A 140 19.26 -7.24 5.09
C ASP A 140 20.38 -7.59 6.10
N ASN A 141 21.05 -8.73 5.84
CA ASN A 141 22.16 -9.27 6.63
C ASN A 141 21.80 -9.64 8.09
N ARG A 142 20.53 -9.93 8.38
CA ARG A 142 20.04 -10.36 9.69
C ARG A 142 19.01 -11.49 9.58
N TRP A 143 18.97 -12.36 10.59
CA TRP A 143 17.93 -13.38 10.72
C TRP A 143 16.67 -12.76 11.35
N PHE A 144 15.53 -12.97 10.72
CA PHE A 144 14.22 -12.60 11.23
C PHE A 144 13.38 -13.86 11.44
N THR A 145 12.69 -13.95 12.57
CA THR A 145 11.73 -15.03 12.82
C THR A 145 10.36 -14.59 12.33
N VAL A 146 9.79 -15.36 11.40
CA VAL A 146 8.45 -15.17 10.86
C VAL A 146 7.45 -15.57 11.95
N ILE A 147 6.80 -14.59 12.56
CA ILE A 147 5.77 -14.82 13.59
C ILE A 147 4.37 -15.09 12.98
N GLY A 148 4.23 -14.99 11.65
CA GLY A 148 3.04 -15.32 10.88
C GLY A 148 2.86 -14.46 9.63
N ILE A 149 1.96 -14.88 8.73
CA ILE A 149 1.48 -14.03 7.64
C ILE A 149 0.38 -13.15 8.23
N LEU A 150 0.73 -11.92 8.60
CA LEU A 150 -0.24 -10.95 9.07
C LEU A 150 -1.26 -10.68 7.94
N GLY A 151 -2.54 -10.67 8.29
CA GLY A 151 -3.58 -10.17 7.38
C GLY A 151 -3.25 -8.75 6.92
N PRO A 152 -3.90 -8.25 5.84
CA PRO A 152 -3.74 -6.86 5.44
C PRO A 152 -3.96 -5.98 6.68
N MET A 153 -2.92 -5.25 7.08
CA MET A 153 -3.04 -4.31 8.18
C MET A 153 -3.94 -3.19 7.65
N PRO A 154 -5.20 -3.06 8.12
CA PRO A 154 -5.94 -1.85 7.81
C PRO A 154 -5.05 -0.72 8.32
N LEU A 155 -4.66 0.20 7.42
CA LEU A 155 -4.00 1.42 7.84
C LEU A 155 -4.87 1.97 8.96
N ALA A 156 -4.32 2.03 10.18
CA ALA A 156 -5.08 2.45 11.34
C ALA A 156 -5.68 3.82 10.99
N PRO A 157 -7.02 3.98 10.96
CA PRO A 157 -7.66 5.26 10.64
C PRO A 157 -7.15 6.40 11.55
N GLU A 158 -6.58 6.03 12.70
CA GLU A 158 -5.94 6.92 13.67
C GLU A 158 -4.68 7.62 13.13
N ILE A 159 -3.90 7.00 12.23
CA ILE A 159 -2.65 7.58 11.72
C ILE A 159 -2.95 8.79 10.80
N GLU A 160 -4.02 8.73 10.02
CA GLU A 160 -4.49 9.87 9.20
C GLU A 160 -4.97 11.07 10.05
N ARG A 161 -5.32 10.83 11.32
CA ARG A 161 -5.84 11.86 12.25
C ARG A 161 -4.77 12.36 13.22
N SER A 162 -3.56 11.82 13.15
CA SER A 162 -2.45 12.21 14.02
C SER A 162 -1.57 13.26 13.34
N ALA A 163 -1.28 14.35 14.05
CA ALA A 163 -0.29 15.33 13.61
C ALA A 163 1.04 15.03 14.33
N LEU A 164 2.09 14.74 13.56
CA LEU A 164 3.45 14.61 14.09
C LEU A 164 4.02 16.01 14.32
N VAL A 165 4.16 16.40 15.60
CA VAL A 165 4.80 17.65 16.00
C VAL A 165 6.27 17.38 16.32
N GLY A 166 7.19 18.10 15.70
CA GLY A 166 8.62 17.96 15.96
C GLY A 166 8.99 18.38 17.40
N PHE A 167 10.00 17.73 17.98
CA PHE A 167 10.43 17.93 19.37
C PHE A 167 10.61 19.41 19.79
N PRO A 168 11.24 20.30 18.98
CA PRO A 168 11.38 21.71 19.38
C PRO A 168 10.04 22.45 19.51
N ALA A 169 9.06 22.11 18.65
CA ALA A 169 7.73 22.69 18.71
C ALA A 169 6.91 22.11 19.87
N ALA A 170 7.11 20.83 20.19
CA ALA A 170 6.49 20.17 21.33
C ALA A 170 6.98 20.75 22.67
N GLU A 171 8.28 21.03 22.81
CA GLU A 171 8.85 21.67 24.01
C GLU A 171 8.36 23.11 24.17
N THR A 172 8.42 23.90 23.08
CA THR A 172 8.13 25.34 23.13
C THR A 172 6.64 25.64 23.32
N TYR A 173 5.77 24.89 22.64
CA TYR A 173 4.35 25.23 22.54
C TYR A 173 3.44 24.27 23.31
N LEU A 174 3.90 23.05 23.59
CA LEU A 174 3.07 21.99 24.20
C LEU A 174 3.58 21.51 25.57
N GLY A 175 4.66 22.12 26.10
CA GLY A 175 5.18 21.80 27.42
C GLY A 175 5.76 20.39 27.55
N PHE A 176 6.24 19.82 26.44
CA PHE A 176 6.88 18.49 26.41
C PHE A 176 8.19 18.50 27.22
N ASP A 177 8.36 17.54 28.13
CA ASP A 177 9.47 17.46 29.10
C ASP A 177 10.59 16.50 28.67
N GLY A 178 10.56 16.02 27.42
CA GLY A 178 11.54 15.07 26.89
C GLY A 178 11.21 13.60 27.18
N HIS A 179 10.15 13.32 27.93
CA HIS A 179 9.65 11.98 28.17
C HIS A 179 8.25 11.85 27.54
N PRO A 180 7.99 10.82 26.70
CA PRO A 180 6.68 10.63 26.09
C PRO A 180 5.67 10.15 27.13
N THR A 181 5.16 11.10 27.92
CA THR A 181 4.23 10.85 29.03
C THR A 181 2.86 11.51 28.82
N THR A 182 2.72 12.40 27.84
CA THR A 182 1.47 13.11 27.57
C THR A 182 1.03 12.93 26.11
N ILE A 183 0.03 12.08 25.90
CA ILE A 183 -0.66 11.93 24.61
C ILE A 183 -1.78 12.98 24.57
N TYR A 184 -1.64 14.00 23.72
CA TYR A 184 -2.69 14.97 23.47
C TYR A 184 -3.63 14.44 22.39
N GLU A 185 -4.79 13.95 22.80
CA GLU A 185 -5.89 13.67 21.88
C GLU A 185 -6.76 14.92 21.74
N ARG A 186 -6.99 15.38 20.51
CA ARG A 186 -8.04 16.34 20.20
C ARG A 186 -8.74 15.93 18.91
N SER A 187 -10.02 15.56 19.01
CA SER A 187 -11.15 16.37 18.52
C SER A 187 -12.42 15.53 18.52
N ALA A 188 -13.43 16.01 19.25
CA ALA A 188 -14.79 15.57 19.07
C ALA A 188 -15.41 16.23 17.83
N GLU A 189 -16.11 15.46 17.00
CA GLU A 189 -16.87 15.94 15.82
C GLU A 189 -18.18 16.68 16.21
N GLU A 190 -18.23 17.33 17.36
CA GLU A 190 -19.45 17.95 17.90
C GLU A 190 -19.88 19.20 17.12
N ALA A 191 -18.89 19.98 16.63
CA ALA A 191 -19.15 21.16 15.81
C ALA A 191 -19.70 20.79 14.42
N VAL A 192 -19.32 19.61 13.89
CA VAL A 192 -19.76 19.15 12.57
C VAL A 192 -21.22 18.71 12.61
N GLU A 193 -21.64 18.00 13.66
CA GLU A 193 -23.04 17.57 13.82
C GLU A 193 -23.98 18.76 14.08
N ALA A 194 -23.56 19.73 14.90
CA ALA A 194 -24.34 20.95 15.13
C ALA A 194 -24.54 21.77 13.83
N VAL A 195 -23.48 21.91 13.02
CA VAL A 195 -23.56 22.60 11.71
C VAL A 195 -24.43 21.83 10.72
N ARG A 196 -24.32 20.49 10.70
CA ARG A 196 -25.13 19.63 9.82
C ARG A 196 -26.62 19.70 10.17
N ALA A 197 -26.97 19.78 11.45
CA ALA A 197 -28.36 19.96 11.90
C ALA A 197 -28.95 21.32 11.47
N VAL A 198 -28.17 22.39 11.57
CA VAL A 198 -28.57 23.73 11.11
C VAL A 198 -28.72 23.78 9.59
N LEU A 199 -27.74 23.25 8.85
CA LEU A 199 -27.80 23.17 7.38
C LEU A 199 -28.98 22.33 6.91
N GLY A 200 -29.23 21.16 7.51
CA GLY A 200 -30.39 20.32 7.17
C GLY A 200 -31.72 21.04 7.38
N SER A 201 -31.82 21.81 8.48
CA SER A 201 -33.01 22.59 8.80
C SER A 201 -33.23 23.76 7.83
N LEU A 202 -32.17 24.49 7.47
CA LEU A 202 -32.21 25.59 6.49
C LEU A 202 -32.54 25.08 5.08
N THR A 203 -31.99 23.93 4.68
CA THR A 203 -32.25 23.33 3.37
C THR A 203 -33.70 22.89 3.25
N THR A 204 -34.26 22.29 4.31
CA THR A 204 -35.67 21.89 4.37
C THR A 204 -36.60 23.09 4.35
N ALA A 205 -36.27 24.16 5.08
CA ALA A 205 -37.04 25.40 5.08
C ALA A 205 -37.01 26.09 3.71
N GLY A 206 -35.84 26.18 3.06
CA GLY A 206 -35.71 26.73 1.72
C GLY A 206 -36.47 25.93 0.66
N TYR A 207 -36.45 24.61 0.75
CA TYR A 207 -37.23 23.73 -0.14
C TYR A 207 -38.73 23.91 0.06
N ALA A 208 -39.21 23.98 1.30
CA ALA A 208 -40.62 24.22 1.60
C ALA A 208 -41.10 25.58 1.06
N LEU A 209 -40.30 26.63 1.21
CA LEU A 209 -40.57 27.96 0.67
C LEU A 209 -40.58 27.96 -0.87
N SER A 210 -39.72 27.17 -1.52
CA SER A 210 -39.72 27.01 -2.99
C SER A 210 -40.96 26.27 -3.54
N ARG A 211 -41.76 25.66 -2.66
CA ARG A 211 -42.97 24.88 -2.96
C ARG A 211 -44.26 25.53 -2.43
N ASP A 212 -44.18 26.78 -1.96
CA ASP A 212 -45.28 27.52 -1.30
C ASP A 212 -45.89 26.80 -0.08
N TRP A 213 -45.09 25.97 0.61
CA TRP A 213 -45.53 25.28 1.82
C TRP A 213 -45.16 26.11 3.06
N PRO A 214 -46.07 26.27 4.04
CA PRO A 214 -45.77 27.00 5.26
C PRO A 214 -44.73 26.22 6.08
N PRO A 215 -43.56 26.80 6.42
CA PRO A 215 -42.56 26.11 7.21
C PRO A 215 -43.05 25.94 8.66
N VAL A 216 -43.29 24.70 9.08
CA VAL A 216 -43.83 24.37 10.41
C VAL A 216 -42.75 24.24 11.50
N VAL A 217 -41.46 24.30 11.15
CA VAL A 217 -40.37 24.12 12.12
C VAL A 217 -40.18 25.40 12.94
N PRO A 218 -40.49 25.40 14.26
CA PRO A 218 -40.36 26.60 15.07
C PRO A 218 -38.88 26.99 15.26
N PRO A 219 -38.51 28.28 15.20
CA PRO A 219 -37.12 28.71 15.37
C PRO A 219 -36.47 28.27 16.68
N TRP A 220 -37.27 28.15 17.76
CA TRP A 220 -36.80 27.69 19.06
C TRP A 220 -36.39 26.21 19.06
N ALA A 221 -36.98 25.38 18.19
CA ALA A 221 -36.64 23.95 18.10
C ALA A 221 -35.25 23.74 17.48
N ILE A 222 -34.87 24.59 16.51
CA ILE A 222 -33.53 24.59 15.90
C ILE A 222 -32.49 25.05 16.93
N GLY A 223 -32.76 26.15 17.65
CA GLY A 223 -31.88 26.63 18.72
C GLY A 223 -31.74 25.62 19.87
N GLY A 224 -32.83 24.95 20.24
CA GLY A 224 -32.85 23.90 21.26
C GLY A 224 -32.03 22.68 20.89
N ALA A 225 -32.11 22.22 19.63
CA ALA A 225 -31.31 21.10 19.14
C ALA A 225 -29.81 21.39 19.19
N VAL A 226 -29.39 22.57 18.71
CA VAL A 226 -27.97 23.00 18.77
C VAL A 226 -27.47 23.09 20.21
N GLY A 227 -28.26 23.72 21.10
CA GLY A 227 -27.92 23.85 22.50
C GLY A 227 -27.80 22.51 23.23
N ALA A 228 -28.72 21.57 22.96
CA ALA A 228 -28.69 20.23 23.55
C ALA A 228 -27.46 19.43 23.09
N THR A 229 -27.13 19.45 21.80
CA THR A 229 -25.93 18.77 21.26
C THR A 229 -24.65 19.30 21.92
N LEU A 230 -24.50 20.62 22.03
CA LEU A 230 -23.33 21.23 22.67
C LEU A 230 -23.24 20.89 24.16
N LEU A 231 -24.37 20.89 24.89
CA LEU A 231 -24.42 20.55 26.31
C LEU A 231 -24.06 19.07 26.55
N ILE A 232 -24.64 18.16 25.76
CA ILE A 232 -24.38 16.72 25.83
C ILE A 232 -22.91 16.44 25.52
N GLY A 233 -22.36 17.03 24.45
CA GLY A 233 -20.94 16.90 24.10
C GLY A 233 -20.02 17.41 25.21
N THR A 234 -20.31 18.58 25.78
CA THR A 234 -19.55 19.13 26.91
C THR A 234 -19.56 18.20 28.12
N ILE A 235 -20.72 17.64 28.48
CA ILE A 235 -20.84 16.73 29.64
C ILE A 235 -20.16 15.38 29.34
N ALA A 236 -20.36 14.82 28.14
CA ALA A 236 -19.80 13.55 27.71
C ALA A 236 -18.27 13.61 27.55
N GLY A 237 -17.70 14.77 27.20
CA GLY A 237 -16.25 14.97 27.12
C GLY A 237 -15.61 15.36 28.46
N LEU A 238 -16.28 16.16 29.28
CA LEU A 238 -15.73 16.64 30.55
C LEU A 238 -15.70 15.54 31.63
N TYR A 239 -16.69 14.63 31.64
CA TYR A 239 -16.75 13.56 32.63
C TYR A 239 -15.59 12.54 32.54
N PRO A 240 -15.25 11.97 31.35
CA PRO A 240 -14.07 11.12 31.18
C PRO A 240 -12.77 11.85 31.47
N ALA A 241 -12.63 13.12 31.04
CA ALA A 241 -11.42 13.92 31.27
C ALA A 241 -11.18 14.16 32.77
N MET A 242 -12.22 14.52 33.53
CA MET A 242 -12.12 14.67 34.98
C MET A 242 -11.87 13.35 35.72
N ARG A 243 -12.38 12.22 35.19
CA ARG A 243 -12.13 10.89 35.74
C ARG A 243 -10.68 10.45 35.49
N ALA A 244 -10.17 10.67 34.28
CA ALA A 244 -8.80 10.36 33.90
C ALA A 244 -7.77 11.18 34.70
N ALA A 245 -8.05 12.47 34.94
CA ALA A 245 -7.19 13.34 35.74
C ALA A 245 -7.06 12.96 37.23
N ARG A 246 -7.90 12.04 37.73
CA ARG A 246 -7.92 11.59 39.13
C ARG A 246 -7.40 10.17 39.34
N LEU A 247 -7.01 9.47 38.29
CA LEU A 247 -6.49 8.11 38.37
C LEU A 247 -4.96 8.15 38.41
N SER A 248 -4.35 7.56 39.45
CA SER A 248 -2.90 7.36 39.48
C SER A 248 -2.49 6.30 38.44
N PRO A 249 -1.32 6.44 37.77
CA PRO A 249 -0.88 5.59 36.65
C PRO A 249 -0.94 4.08 36.93
N THR A 250 -0.85 3.67 38.19
CA THR A 250 -0.80 2.28 38.64
C THR A 250 -2.10 1.49 38.43
N ILE A 251 -3.27 2.14 38.36
CA ILE A 251 -4.56 1.43 38.24
C ILE A 251 -4.91 1.14 36.77
N ALA A 252 -4.41 1.92 35.82
CA ALA A 252 -4.70 1.74 34.39
C ALA A 252 -4.04 0.47 33.80
N LEU A 253 -2.97 -0.03 34.42
CA LEU A 253 -2.25 -1.25 34.00
C LEU A 253 -2.83 -2.54 34.61
N ALA A 254 -3.77 -2.47 35.55
CA ALA A 254 -4.29 -3.63 36.26
C ALA A 254 -5.59 -4.21 35.68
N THR A 255 -6.14 -3.60 34.63
CA THR A 255 -7.32 -4.13 33.91
C THR A 255 -6.97 -4.34 32.45
N THR A 256 -6.28 -5.45 32.19
CA THR A 256 -6.29 -6.21 30.93
C THR A 256 -6.54 -7.66 31.30
#